data_AF-A0AAE3LDS9-F1
#
_entry.id   AF-A0AAE3LDS9-F1
#
_cell.length_a   1.000
_cell.length_b   1.000
_cell.length_c   1.000
_cell.angle_alpha   90.00
_cell.angle_beta   90.00
_cell.angle_gamma   90.00
#
_symmetry.space_group_name_H-M   'P 1'
#
loop_
_entity.id
_entity.type
_entity.pdbx_description
1 polymer ?
#
loop_
_entity_poly.entity_id
_entity_poly.type
_entity_poly.pdbx_seq_one_letter_code
_entity_poly.pdbx_strand_id
1 'polypeptide(L)'
;MRIEQLGAGEPAVAVVAAIHGDEPCGVTAIDRLLASDPPIEQPVKLIVANERALAAEQRYCEEDLNRTFPGDPDGPTHESRLAAELTAELEGCTTLALHSTQSYDEPFAIVERADGRSEGLARRLSVDAIVETGPFDDGRLFQSVETVVEVEAGYQGSVAAADNATRIVREFLRATGVLIDEPPLEPREHAVYRLDDVVPKTEAEEYEVYVSNFERVEAGDAFAAADGKRVVADEPFYPVLLSAYGYEDVFGYTAKKRDSSA
;
A
#
# COMPACT_ATOMS: atom_id res chain seq x y z
N MET A 1 19.05 -3.57 -1.81
CA MET A 1 18.06 -3.34 -0.76
C MET A 1 18.82 -2.84 0.47
N ARG A 2 18.35 -1.75 1.07
CA ARG A 2 18.92 -1.19 2.30
C ARG A 2 18.08 -1.68 3.48
N ILE A 3 18.73 -2.29 4.46
CA ILE A 3 18.10 -2.78 5.68
C ILE A 3 18.79 -2.10 6.85
N GLU A 4 17.98 -1.43 7.68
CA GLU A 4 18.38 -0.90 8.97
C GLU A 4 17.60 -1.63 10.06
N GLN A 5 18.19 -1.74 11.26
CA GLN A 5 17.50 -2.28 12.43
C GLN A 5 17.56 -1.28 13.57
N LEU A 6 16.42 -1.08 14.22
CA LEU A 6 16.33 -0.37 15.49
C LEU A 6 16.05 -1.39 16.60
N GLY A 7 16.73 -1.26 17.75
CA GLY A 7 16.62 -2.20 18.87
C GLY A 7 17.50 -3.46 18.75
N ALA A 8 17.68 -4.16 19.87
CA ALA A 8 18.51 -5.38 19.94
C ALA A 8 17.67 -6.65 19.85
N GLY A 9 18.21 -7.70 19.22
CA GLY A 9 17.54 -8.98 19.03
C GLY A 9 17.07 -9.22 17.60
N GLU A 10 16.25 -10.24 17.41
CA GLU A 10 15.66 -10.60 16.11
C GLU A 10 14.34 -9.84 15.91
N PRO A 11 14.20 -9.00 14.87
CA PRO A 11 12.97 -8.25 14.62
C PRO A 11 11.79 -9.16 14.30
N ALA A 12 10.66 -8.93 14.98
CA ALA A 12 9.36 -9.53 14.64
C ALA A 12 8.42 -8.53 13.93
N VAL A 13 8.92 -7.32 13.66
CA VAL A 13 8.19 -6.22 13.01
C VAL A 13 9.06 -5.65 11.90
N ALA A 14 8.45 -5.34 10.77
CA ALA A 14 9.12 -4.72 9.63
C ALA A 14 8.33 -3.54 9.06
N VAL A 15 9.05 -2.52 8.58
CA VAL A 15 8.51 -1.44 7.75
C VAL A 15 9.23 -1.49 6.41
N VAL A 16 8.48 -1.60 5.33
CA VAL A 16 8.98 -1.68 3.96
C VAL A 16 8.56 -0.43 3.19
N ALA A 17 9.53 0.16 2.51
CA ALA A 17 9.33 1.29 1.60
C ALA A 17 9.99 1.01 0.25
N ALA A 18 9.63 1.80 -0.76
CA ALA A 18 10.17 1.73 -2.11
C ALA A 18 10.08 0.33 -2.74
N ILE A 19 8.93 -0.33 -2.60
CA ILE A 19 8.59 -1.46 -3.48
C ILE A 19 8.55 -0.97 -4.93
N HIS A 20 7.90 0.19 -5.14
CA HIS A 20 8.06 0.99 -6.35
C HIS A 20 9.05 2.14 -6.10
N GLY A 21 9.98 2.36 -7.02
CA GLY A 21 11.06 3.34 -6.84
C GLY A 21 10.61 4.81 -6.97
N ASP A 22 9.48 5.06 -7.62
CA ASP A 22 8.91 6.39 -7.82
C ASP A 22 7.98 6.85 -6.66
N GLU A 23 7.90 6.07 -5.58
CA GLU A 23 7.09 6.33 -4.38
C GLU A 23 7.97 6.62 -3.14
N PRO A 24 8.63 7.80 -3.04
CA PRO A 24 9.66 8.06 -2.02
C PRO A 24 9.11 8.37 -0.61
N CYS A 25 7.79 8.41 -0.43
CA CYS A 25 7.16 8.81 0.84
C CYS A 25 7.56 7.90 2.01
N GLY A 26 7.61 6.58 1.79
CA GLY A 26 8.02 5.61 2.80
C GLY A 26 9.52 5.70 3.15
N VAL A 27 10.37 6.01 2.17
CA VAL A 27 11.82 6.23 2.39
C VAL A 27 12.02 7.42 3.31
N THR A 28 11.31 8.51 3.03
CA THR A 28 11.32 9.73 3.87
C THR A 28 10.85 9.42 5.30
N ALA A 29 9.82 8.59 5.46
CA ALA A 29 9.34 8.18 6.78
C ALA A 29 10.39 7.37 7.56
N ILE A 30 11.07 6.42 6.90
CA ILE A 30 12.17 5.65 7.50
C ILE A 30 13.32 6.57 7.91
N ASP A 31 13.76 7.46 7.02
CA ASP A 31 14.88 8.36 7.31
C ASP A 31 14.55 9.32 8.47
N ARG A 32 13.31 9.83 8.54
CA ARG A 32 12.84 10.66 9.66
C ARG A 32 12.80 9.88 10.98
N LEU A 33 12.37 8.62 10.95
CA LEU A 33 12.36 7.75 12.12
C LEU A 33 13.78 7.52 12.63
N LEU A 34 14.70 7.13 11.75
CA LEU A 34 16.13 6.94 12.07
C LEU A 34 16.75 8.21 12.66
N ALA A 35 16.48 9.37 12.06
CA ALA A 35 16.99 10.65 12.54
C ALA A 35 16.42 11.08 13.89
N SER A 36 15.20 10.63 14.23
CA SER A 36 14.56 10.94 15.50
C SER A 36 15.04 10.09 16.68
N ASP A 37 15.72 8.96 16.40
CA ASP A 37 16.28 8.02 17.38
C ASP A 37 15.31 7.71 18.54
N PRO A 38 14.11 7.17 18.25
CA PRO A 38 13.11 6.95 19.29
C PRO A 38 13.53 5.78 20.20
N PRO A 39 13.08 5.77 21.45
CA PRO A 39 13.37 4.68 22.38
C PRO A 39 12.63 3.40 21.95
N ILE A 40 13.38 2.30 21.78
CA ILE A 40 12.89 1.03 21.24
C ILE A 40 12.79 -0.04 22.31
N GLU A 41 11.61 -0.66 22.43
CA GLU A 41 11.31 -1.78 23.33
C GLU A 41 11.49 -3.12 22.60
N GLN A 42 11.00 -3.22 21.37
CA GLN A 42 11.08 -4.43 20.54
C GLN A 42 11.82 -4.13 19.24
N PRO A 43 12.74 -4.99 18.78
CA PRO A 43 13.51 -4.73 17.57
C PRO A 43 12.59 -4.64 16.34
N VAL A 44 12.89 -3.70 15.43
CA VAL A 44 12.17 -3.49 14.17
C VAL A 44 13.16 -3.38 13.01
N LYS A 45 12.78 -3.99 11.89
CA LYS A 45 13.50 -3.92 10.61
C LYS A 45 12.92 -2.81 9.74
N LEU A 46 13.76 -1.95 9.19
CA LEU A 46 13.38 -0.87 8.27
C LEU A 46 14.03 -1.13 6.92
N ILE A 47 13.21 -1.30 5.89
CA ILE A 47 13.66 -1.78 4.58
C ILE A 47 13.32 -0.77 3.50
N VAL A 48 14.32 -0.39 2.70
CA VAL A 48 14.13 0.25 1.38
C VAL A 48 14.40 -0.82 0.33
N ALA A 49 13.33 -1.34 -0.29
CA ALA A 49 13.36 -2.54 -1.11
C ALA A 49 14.11 -2.32 -2.44
N ASN A 50 13.52 -1.59 -3.38
CA ASN A 50 14.04 -1.43 -4.73
C ASN A 50 14.88 -0.14 -4.88
N GLU A 51 16.04 -0.11 -4.23
CA GLU A 51 16.98 1.03 -4.31
C GLU A 51 17.41 1.37 -5.75
N ARG A 52 17.44 0.36 -6.63
CA ARG A 52 17.81 0.56 -8.04
C ARG A 52 16.73 1.37 -8.78
N ALA A 53 15.47 0.99 -8.61
CA ALA A 53 14.35 1.74 -9.18
C ALA A 53 14.21 3.12 -8.53
N LEU A 54 14.43 3.21 -7.21
CA LEU A 54 14.43 4.47 -6.46
C LEU A 54 15.47 5.46 -6.99
N ALA A 55 16.71 5.00 -7.21
CA ALA A 55 17.77 5.83 -7.77
C ALA A 55 17.51 6.28 -9.22
N ALA A 56 16.67 5.54 -9.94
CA ALA A 56 16.24 5.87 -11.30
C ALA A 56 14.94 6.71 -11.33
N GLU A 57 14.31 6.96 -10.18
CA GLU A 57 12.98 7.59 -10.06
C GLU A 57 11.94 6.90 -10.95
N GLN A 58 12.00 5.57 -11.02
CA GLN A 58 11.12 4.72 -11.83
C GLN A 58 10.36 3.76 -10.94
N ARG A 59 9.16 3.37 -11.36
CA ARG A 59 8.34 2.37 -10.68
C ARG A 59 9.11 1.06 -10.46
N TYR A 60 9.75 0.55 -11.51
CA TYR A 60 10.59 -0.65 -11.49
C TYR A 60 11.66 -0.60 -12.58
N CYS A 61 12.63 -1.52 -12.56
CA CYS A 61 13.71 -1.62 -13.53
C CYS A 61 13.43 -2.61 -14.67
N GLU A 62 13.00 -3.83 -14.35
CA GLU A 62 12.80 -4.90 -15.36
C GLU A 62 11.37 -5.45 -15.34
N GLU A 63 10.77 -5.66 -14.17
CA GLU A 63 9.34 -5.99 -14.00
C GLU A 63 8.79 -5.39 -12.69
N ASP A 64 7.47 -5.28 -12.55
CA ASP A 64 6.86 -4.71 -11.34
C ASP A 64 7.05 -5.63 -10.13
N LEU A 65 7.88 -5.21 -9.16
CA LEU A 65 8.16 -5.97 -7.94
C LEU A 65 6.88 -6.36 -7.19
N ASN A 66 5.83 -5.53 -7.21
CA ASN A 66 4.55 -5.82 -6.58
C ASN A 66 3.66 -6.77 -7.41
N ARG A 67 4.23 -7.43 -8.40
CA ARG A 67 3.64 -8.54 -9.18
C ARG A 67 4.55 -9.77 -9.22
N THR A 68 5.64 -9.76 -8.45
CA THR A 68 6.69 -10.78 -8.54
C THR A 68 6.82 -11.65 -7.29
N PHE A 69 6.15 -11.32 -6.18
CA PHE A 69 6.21 -12.13 -4.96
C PHE A 69 5.67 -13.56 -5.18
N PRO A 70 6.27 -14.60 -4.56
CA PRO A 70 7.41 -14.58 -3.63
C PRO A 70 8.79 -14.50 -4.31
N GLY A 71 8.87 -14.39 -5.64
CA GLY A 71 10.11 -14.27 -6.39
C GLY A 71 10.84 -15.59 -6.65
N ASP A 72 11.99 -15.48 -7.30
CA ASP A 72 12.92 -16.58 -7.56
C ASP A 72 14.36 -16.09 -7.30
N PRO A 73 15.12 -16.67 -6.35
CA PRO A 73 16.50 -16.27 -6.08
C PRO A 73 17.44 -16.47 -7.28
N ASP A 74 17.10 -17.38 -8.19
CA ASP A 74 17.81 -17.62 -9.46
C ASP A 74 17.06 -17.01 -10.66
N GLY A 75 16.04 -16.19 -10.39
CA GLY A 75 15.19 -15.55 -11.39
C GLY A 75 15.98 -14.65 -12.35
N PRO A 76 15.49 -14.46 -13.59
CA PRO A 76 16.24 -13.74 -14.62
C PRO A 76 16.32 -12.23 -14.37
N THR A 77 15.30 -11.63 -13.76
CA THR A 77 15.17 -10.20 -13.50
C THR A 77 15.71 -9.81 -12.13
N HIS A 78 16.04 -8.53 -11.98
CA HIS A 78 16.37 -7.88 -10.72
C HIS A 78 15.23 -8.02 -9.71
N GLU A 79 14.00 -7.69 -10.10
CA GLU A 79 12.84 -7.75 -9.21
C GLU A 79 12.47 -9.18 -8.78
N SER A 80 12.68 -10.20 -9.61
CA SER A 80 12.46 -11.60 -9.21
C SER A 80 13.38 -12.06 -8.09
N ARG A 81 14.68 -11.73 -8.20
CA ARG A 81 15.65 -12.04 -7.14
C ARG A 81 15.41 -11.19 -5.90
N LEU A 82 15.05 -9.93 -6.08
CA LEU A 82 14.74 -9.00 -4.98
C LEU A 82 13.47 -9.44 -4.22
N ALA A 83 12.43 -9.93 -4.90
CA ALA A 83 11.22 -10.46 -4.28
C ALA A 83 11.55 -11.68 -3.39
N ALA A 84 12.41 -12.58 -3.86
CA ALA A 84 12.87 -13.73 -3.06
C ALA A 84 13.67 -13.29 -1.83
N GLU A 85 14.58 -12.33 -1.99
CA GLU A 85 15.37 -11.76 -0.89
C GLU A 85 14.46 -11.08 0.14
N LEU A 86 13.54 -10.22 -0.30
CA LEU A 86 12.62 -9.52 0.59
C LEU A 86 11.66 -10.48 1.31
N THR A 87 11.19 -11.53 0.63
CA THR A 87 10.37 -12.58 1.23
C THR A 87 11.10 -13.26 2.40
N ALA A 88 12.36 -13.64 2.19
CA ALA A 88 13.18 -14.24 3.24
C ALA A 88 13.42 -13.26 4.41
N GLU A 89 13.66 -11.98 4.13
CA GLU A 89 13.88 -10.96 5.16
C GLU A 89 12.62 -10.66 6.00
N LEU A 90 11.43 -10.90 5.46
CA LEU A 90 10.15 -10.64 6.12
C LEU A 90 9.54 -11.88 6.79
N GLU A 91 10.20 -13.04 6.72
CA GLU A 91 9.73 -14.26 7.36
C GLU A 91 9.49 -14.02 8.87
N GLY A 92 8.31 -14.38 9.36
CA GLY A 92 7.91 -14.21 10.75
C GLY A 92 7.61 -12.76 11.18
N CYS A 93 7.77 -11.76 10.30
CA CYS A 93 7.51 -10.36 10.63
C CYS A 93 6.03 -9.99 10.48
N THR A 94 5.54 -9.16 11.41
CA THR A 94 4.37 -8.30 11.17
C THR A 94 4.82 -7.07 10.40
N THR A 95 4.26 -6.84 9.22
CA THR A 95 4.84 -5.91 8.24
C THR A 95 3.89 -4.76 7.91
N LEU A 96 4.44 -3.55 7.86
CA LEU A 96 3.82 -2.38 7.21
C LEU A 96 4.55 -2.15 5.89
N ALA A 97 3.84 -2.12 4.77
CA ALA A 97 4.39 -1.75 3.47
C ALA A 97 3.78 -0.42 3.00
N LEU A 98 4.64 0.53 2.64
CA LEU A 98 4.24 1.90 2.30
C LEU A 98 4.27 2.10 0.79
N HIS A 99 3.18 2.64 0.29
CA HIS A 99 2.94 3.02 -1.08
C HIS A 99 2.45 4.47 -1.18
N SER A 100 2.38 4.99 -2.39
CA SER A 100 1.62 6.19 -2.71
C SER A 100 0.93 6.04 -4.06
N THR A 101 -0.12 6.82 -4.29
CA THR A 101 -1.02 6.62 -5.42
C THR A 101 -1.16 7.90 -6.25
N GLN A 102 -1.77 7.80 -7.43
CA GLN A 102 -2.26 8.94 -8.21
C GLN A 102 -3.77 9.13 -8.08
N SER A 103 -4.45 8.32 -7.26
CA SER A 103 -5.92 8.22 -7.24
C SER A 103 -6.62 9.01 -6.12
N TYR A 104 -5.93 9.23 -5.00
CA TYR A 104 -6.55 9.75 -3.78
C TYR A 104 -5.50 10.47 -2.91
N ASP A 105 -5.90 11.57 -2.26
CA ASP A 105 -5.01 12.45 -1.49
C ASP A 105 -4.79 11.99 -0.05
N GLU A 106 -5.81 11.40 0.57
CA GLU A 106 -5.76 10.91 1.94
C GLU A 106 -5.29 9.45 2.04
N PRO A 107 -4.71 9.03 3.18
CA PRO A 107 -4.17 7.69 3.30
C PRO A 107 -5.27 6.63 3.47
N PHE A 108 -5.08 5.46 2.88
CA PHE A 108 -5.94 4.29 3.11
C PHE A 108 -5.14 3.00 3.23
N ALA A 109 -5.65 2.05 4.03
CA ALA A 109 -5.00 0.77 4.24
C ALA A 109 -5.54 -0.29 3.27
N ILE A 110 -4.69 -1.22 2.85
CA ILE A 110 -5.04 -2.41 2.09
C ILE A 110 -4.61 -3.64 2.89
N VAL A 111 -5.52 -4.61 3.01
CA VAL A 111 -5.30 -5.90 3.69
C VAL A 111 -5.80 -7.04 2.80
N GLU A 112 -5.22 -8.23 2.96
CA GLU A 112 -5.68 -9.44 2.25
C GLU A 112 -7.15 -9.73 2.56
N ARG A 113 -7.47 -9.76 3.86
CA ARG A 113 -8.80 -10.04 4.41
C ARG A 113 -9.11 -9.07 5.57
N ALA A 114 -10.32 -8.51 5.57
CA ALA A 114 -10.80 -7.63 6.63
C ALA A 114 -11.61 -8.41 7.69
N ASP A 115 -10.96 -9.40 8.31
CA ASP A 115 -11.49 -10.18 9.45
C ASP A 115 -10.40 -10.70 10.40
N GLY A 116 -9.19 -10.12 10.35
CA GLY A 116 -7.99 -10.69 10.97
C GLY A 116 -7.04 -9.68 11.61
N ARG A 117 -5.81 -10.12 11.87
CA ARG A 117 -4.77 -9.34 12.56
C ARG A 117 -4.40 -8.07 11.79
N SER A 118 -4.26 -8.16 10.47
CA SER A 118 -3.95 -7.01 9.62
C SER A 118 -5.04 -5.93 9.69
N GLU A 119 -6.32 -6.31 9.66
CA GLU A 119 -7.43 -5.37 9.83
C GLU A 119 -7.38 -4.72 11.22
N GLY A 120 -7.15 -5.50 12.28
CA GLY A 120 -7.03 -4.99 13.65
C GLY A 120 -5.89 -3.98 13.82
N LEU A 121 -4.80 -4.13 13.06
CA LEU A 121 -3.70 -3.16 12.99
C LEU A 121 -4.11 -1.93 12.18
N ALA A 122 -4.69 -2.11 10.99
CA ALA A 122 -5.16 -1.03 10.13
C ALA A 122 -6.17 -0.10 10.84
N ARG A 123 -7.03 -0.65 11.71
CA ARG A 123 -7.97 0.12 12.53
C ARG A 123 -7.30 1.07 13.53
N ARG A 124 -6.03 0.88 13.85
CA ARG A 124 -5.26 1.77 14.74
C ARG A 124 -4.48 2.84 13.98
N LEU A 125 -4.46 2.76 12.66
CA LEU A 125 -3.80 3.72 11.79
C LEU A 125 -4.76 4.85 11.43
N SER A 126 -4.19 6.03 11.21
CA SER A 126 -4.90 7.19 10.71
C SER A 126 -5.06 7.12 9.20
N VAL A 127 -5.99 6.25 8.78
CA VAL A 127 -6.43 6.04 7.41
C VAL A 127 -7.92 6.39 7.26
N ASP A 128 -8.35 6.78 6.07
CA ASP A 128 -9.75 7.09 5.76
C ASP A 128 -10.61 5.84 5.56
N ALA A 129 -9.99 4.78 5.03
CA ALA A 129 -10.67 3.55 4.66
C ALA A 129 -9.74 2.34 4.81
N ILE A 130 -10.35 1.16 4.90
CA ILE A 130 -9.69 -0.13 4.78
C ILE A 130 -10.21 -0.81 3.51
N VAL A 131 -9.30 -1.26 2.66
CA VAL A 131 -9.59 -2.02 1.45
C VAL A 131 -9.21 -3.48 1.67
N GLU A 132 -10.15 -4.38 1.45
CA GLU A 132 -9.90 -5.80 1.34
C GLU A 132 -9.62 -6.15 -0.12
N THR A 133 -8.41 -6.61 -0.42
CA THR A 133 -8.02 -6.96 -1.78
C THR A 133 -8.67 -8.26 -2.26
N GLY A 134 -8.91 -9.23 -1.37
CA GLY A 134 -9.50 -10.52 -1.76
C GLY A 134 -8.68 -11.19 -2.89
N PRO A 135 -9.29 -11.57 -4.03
CA PRO A 135 -8.59 -12.30 -5.10
C PRO A 135 -7.61 -11.44 -5.93
N PHE A 136 -7.51 -10.13 -5.67
CA PHE A 136 -6.65 -9.21 -6.42
C PHE A 136 -5.26 -9.05 -5.79
N ASP A 137 -4.74 -10.14 -5.22
CA ASP A 137 -3.46 -10.18 -4.49
C ASP A 137 -2.31 -10.84 -5.28
N ASP A 138 -2.53 -11.19 -6.55
CA ASP A 138 -1.57 -11.95 -7.34
C ASP A 138 -0.22 -11.24 -7.47
N GLY A 139 0.84 -11.95 -7.08
CA GLY A 139 2.22 -11.46 -7.08
C GLY A 139 2.52 -10.33 -6.09
N ARG A 140 1.60 -10.00 -5.17
CA ARG A 140 1.80 -8.96 -4.13
C ARG A 140 2.41 -9.54 -2.86
N LEU A 141 2.85 -8.64 -1.98
CA LEU A 141 3.52 -8.99 -0.73
C LEU A 141 2.66 -9.88 0.20
N PHE A 142 1.34 -9.82 0.09
CA PHE A 142 0.39 -10.70 0.81
C PHE A 142 0.68 -12.19 0.61
N GLN A 143 1.24 -12.59 -0.54
CA GLN A 143 1.59 -14.00 -0.80
C GLN A 143 2.82 -14.49 -0.02
N SER A 144 3.58 -13.56 0.56
CA SER A 144 4.87 -13.83 1.22
C SER A 144 4.84 -13.57 2.73
N VAL A 145 3.88 -12.80 3.22
CA VAL A 145 3.83 -12.35 4.62
C VAL A 145 2.44 -12.56 5.21
N GLU A 146 2.36 -13.32 6.30
CA GLU A 146 1.08 -13.67 6.95
C GLU A 146 0.35 -12.46 7.54
N THR A 147 1.07 -11.53 8.17
CA THR A 147 0.47 -10.31 8.74
C THR A 147 1.10 -9.09 8.12
N VAL A 148 0.47 -8.59 7.05
CA VAL A 148 0.88 -7.35 6.38
C VAL A 148 -0.28 -6.36 6.29
N VAL A 149 0.04 -5.08 6.47
CA VAL A 149 -0.82 -3.95 6.13
C VAL A 149 -0.08 -3.13 5.09
N GLU A 150 -0.64 -2.99 3.90
CA GLU A 150 -0.18 -2.02 2.92
C GLU A 150 -0.90 -0.69 3.16
N VAL A 151 -0.22 0.43 2.96
CA VAL A 151 -0.85 1.75 3.06
C VAL A 151 -0.45 2.61 1.88
N GLU A 152 -1.46 3.09 1.18
CA GLU A 152 -1.35 4.16 0.20
C GLU A 152 -1.36 5.49 0.97
N ALA A 153 -0.25 6.23 0.97
CA ALA A 153 -0.07 7.39 1.84
C ALA A 153 -0.66 8.70 1.30
N GLY A 154 -1.21 8.68 0.09
CA GLY A 154 -1.73 9.84 -0.64
C GLY A 154 -1.01 10.04 -1.98
N TYR A 155 -1.06 11.26 -2.52
CA TYR A 155 -0.50 11.53 -3.85
C TYR A 155 1.02 11.35 -3.93
N GLN A 156 1.45 10.55 -4.89
CA GLN A 156 2.85 10.26 -5.19
C GLN A 156 3.69 11.53 -5.36
N GLY A 157 4.89 11.53 -4.77
CA GLY A 157 5.82 12.67 -4.80
C GLY A 157 5.39 13.88 -3.96
N SER A 158 4.22 13.87 -3.32
CA SER A 158 3.76 14.99 -2.50
C SER A 158 4.38 15.02 -1.11
N VAL A 159 4.49 16.24 -0.55
CA VAL A 159 4.89 16.44 0.86
C VAL A 159 3.87 15.80 1.81
N ALA A 160 2.58 15.90 1.48
CA ALA A 160 1.50 15.31 2.26
C ALA A 160 1.66 13.79 2.39
N ALA A 161 1.99 13.08 1.31
CA ALA A 161 2.23 11.64 1.36
C ALA A 161 3.42 11.29 2.27
N ALA A 162 4.51 12.06 2.27
CA ALA A 162 5.64 11.83 3.17
C ALA A 162 5.28 12.08 4.64
N ASP A 163 4.49 13.11 4.93
CA ASP A 163 4.02 13.41 6.28
C ASP A 163 3.03 12.35 6.79
N ASN A 164 2.12 11.89 5.92
CA ASN A 164 1.21 10.77 6.18
C ASN A 164 1.98 9.49 6.47
N ALA A 165 2.93 9.11 5.61
CA ALA A 165 3.77 7.93 5.81
C ALA A 165 4.53 8.00 7.15
N THR A 166 5.09 9.16 7.50
CA THR A 166 5.79 9.36 8.79
C THR A 166 4.87 9.11 9.98
N ARG A 167 3.65 9.67 9.94
CA ARG A 167 2.64 9.44 10.98
C ARG A 167 2.26 7.97 11.07
N ILE A 168 1.95 7.34 9.94
CA ILE A 168 1.50 5.94 9.84
C ILE A 168 2.57 4.98 10.36
N VAL A 169 3.85 5.19 10.00
CA VAL A 169 4.97 4.41 10.54
C VAL A 169 4.96 4.46 12.06
N ARG A 170 4.92 5.65 12.66
CA ARG A 170 4.91 5.78 14.13
C ARG A 170 3.69 5.11 14.76
N GLU A 171 2.51 5.27 14.17
CA GLU A 171 1.28 4.63 14.65
C GLU A 171 1.35 3.10 14.60
N PHE A 172 1.93 2.55 13.53
CA PHE A 172 2.16 1.12 13.38
C PHE A 172 3.17 0.59 14.42
N LEU A 173 4.28 1.32 14.65
CA LEU A 173 5.25 0.95 15.69
C LEU A 173 4.64 0.96 17.09
N ARG A 174 3.74 1.92 17.38
CA ARG A 174 2.95 1.93 18.62
C ARG A 174 2.01 0.74 18.70
N ALA A 175 1.28 0.45 17.62
CA ALA A 175 0.33 -0.65 17.54
C ALA A 175 0.97 -2.03 17.72
N THR A 176 2.26 -2.16 17.36
CA THR A 176 3.05 -3.39 17.47
C THR A 176 3.93 -3.45 18.73
N GLY A 177 3.93 -2.40 19.56
CA GLY A 177 4.69 -2.35 20.81
C GLY A 177 6.20 -2.15 20.63
N VAL A 178 6.62 -1.61 19.48
CA VAL A 178 8.03 -1.32 19.19
C VAL A 178 8.56 -0.14 20.00
N LEU A 179 7.73 0.89 20.24
CA LEU A 179 8.15 2.10 20.94
C LEU A 179 7.96 1.99 22.45
N ILE A 180 8.96 2.45 23.22
CA ILE A 180 8.89 2.55 24.68
C ILE A 180 7.88 3.64 25.07
N ASP A 181 7.04 3.34 26.08
CA ASP A 181 6.10 4.26 26.72
C ASP A 181 5.08 4.95 25.78
N GLU A 182 5.00 4.53 24.52
CA GLU A 182 4.00 5.00 23.56
C GLU A 182 2.96 3.90 23.29
N PRO A 183 1.88 3.83 24.08
CA PRO A 183 0.91 2.75 23.95
C PRO A 183 0.23 2.77 22.57
N PRO A 184 -0.28 1.61 22.10
CA PRO A 184 -1.11 1.52 20.91
C PRO A 184 -2.23 2.57 20.92
N LEU A 185 -2.54 3.13 19.76
CA LEU A 185 -3.75 3.93 19.61
C LEU A 185 -4.99 3.02 19.73
N GLU A 186 -6.06 3.56 20.31
CA GLU A 186 -7.35 2.87 20.31
C GLU A 186 -7.83 2.64 18.87
N PRO A 187 -8.40 1.46 18.55
CA PRO A 187 -8.97 1.21 17.24
C PRO A 187 -10.08 2.22 16.91
N ARG A 188 -10.17 2.59 15.65
CA ARG A 188 -11.19 3.50 15.10
C ARG A 188 -12.13 2.75 14.17
N GLU A 189 -13.33 3.29 14.03
CA GLU A 189 -14.26 2.84 12.99
C GLU A 189 -13.82 3.41 11.64
N HIS A 190 -13.60 2.50 10.68
CA HIS A 190 -13.28 2.81 9.30
C HIS A 190 -14.28 2.10 8.39
N ALA A 191 -14.64 2.75 7.28
CA ALA A 191 -15.36 2.08 6.21
C ALA A 191 -14.47 0.99 5.59
N VAL A 192 -15.04 -0.19 5.37
CA VAL A 192 -14.35 -1.31 4.75
C VAL A 192 -14.91 -1.54 3.34
N TYR A 193 -14.04 -1.57 2.35
CA TYR A 193 -14.39 -1.78 0.94
C TYR A 193 -13.72 -3.05 0.44
N ARG A 194 -14.49 -4.00 -0.08
CA ARG A 194 -13.94 -5.20 -0.70
C ARG A 194 -13.89 -5.01 -2.21
N LEU A 195 -12.70 -5.16 -2.80
CA LEU A 195 -12.54 -5.14 -4.25
C LEU A 195 -13.44 -6.20 -4.91
N ASP A 196 -14.03 -5.85 -6.05
CA ASP A 196 -15.02 -6.67 -6.74
C ASP A 196 -14.59 -6.97 -8.18
N ASP A 197 -14.18 -5.95 -8.94
CA ASP A 197 -13.76 -6.09 -10.33
C ASP A 197 -12.70 -5.06 -10.75
N VAL A 198 -12.03 -5.32 -11.89
CA VAL A 198 -11.08 -4.42 -12.54
C VAL A 198 -11.80 -3.55 -13.55
N VAL A 199 -11.45 -2.26 -13.59
CA VAL A 199 -11.92 -1.33 -14.63
C VAL A 199 -10.85 -1.24 -15.73
N PRO A 200 -11.02 -1.91 -16.88
CA PRO A 200 -10.01 -1.90 -17.94
C PRO A 200 -9.93 -0.55 -18.64
N LYS A 201 -8.75 -0.22 -19.16
CA LYS A 201 -8.59 0.85 -20.14
C LYS A 201 -8.71 0.27 -21.54
N THR A 202 -9.38 1.03 -22.41
CA THR A 202 -9.19 0.88 -23.85
C THR A 202 -8.00 1.73 -24.28
N GLU A 203 -7.25 1.28 -25.29
CA GLU A 203 -6.19 2.08 -25.90
C GLU A 203 -6.74 3.45 -26.34
N ALA A 204 -6.09 4.52 -25.88
CA ALA A 204 -6.46 5.91 -26.10
C ALA A 204 -5.25 6.83 -25.88
N GLU A 205 -5.31 8.05 -26.41
CA GLU A 205 -4.28 9.08 -26.20
C GLU A 205 -4.50 9.85 -24.89
N GLU A 206 -5.76 10.04 -24.48
CA GLU A 206 -6.14 10.77 -23.27
C GLU A 206 -7.12 9.98 -22.40
N TYR A 207 -6.86 9.98 -21.09
CA TYR A 207 -7.70 9.38 -20.06
C TYR A 207 -8.19 10.42 -19.05
N GLU A 208 -9.45 10.28 -18.64
CA GLU A 208 -10.07 11.14 -17.61
C GLU A 208 -10.80 10.28 -16.58
N VAL A 209 -10.84 10.76 -15.33
CA VAL A 209 -11.67 10.21 -14.24
C VAL A 209 -12.49 11.36 -13.65
N TYR A 210 -13.79 11.14 -13.45
CA TYR A 210 -14.75 12.17 -13.04
C TYR A 210 -15.31 11.98 -11.63
N VAL A 211 -14.88 10.92 -10.94
CA VAL A 211 -15.40 10.52 -9.63
C VAL A 211 -14.27 10.44 -8.62
N SER A 212 -14.62 10.57 -7.34
CA SER A 212 -13.70 10.40 -6.23
C SER A 212 -13.66 8.94 -5.79
N ASN A 213 -12.49 8.47 -5.37
CA ASN A 213 -12.37 7.15 -4.73
C ASN A 213 -13.18 7.12 -3.42
N PHE A 214 -13.71 5.95 -3.09
CA PHE A 214 -14.55 5.68 -1.91
C PHE A 214 -15.92 6.36 -1.85
N GLU A 215 -16.26 7.19 -2.84
CA GLU A 215 -17.61 7.73 -3.06
C GLU A 215 -18.45 6.79 -3.93
N ARG A 216 -19.75 6.69 -3.64
CA ARG A 216 -20.63 5.77 -4.37
C ARG A 216 -20.94 6.33 -5.76
N VAL A 217 -20.73 5.52 -6.79
CA VAL A 217 -21.15 5.78 -8.17
C VAL A 217 -22.44 5.02 -8.44
N GLU A 218 -23.46 5.68 -9.01
CA GLU A 218 -24.73 5.03 -9.35
C GLU A 218 -24.72 4.48 -10.78
N ALA A 219 -25.56 3.47 -11.03
CA ALA A 219 -25.74 2.93 -12.36
C ALA A 219 -26.21 4.01 -13.36
N GLY A 220 -25.55 4.10 -14.51
CA GLY A 220 -25.79 5.11 -15.53
C GLY A 220 -24.91 6.36 -15.42
N ASP A 221 -24.15 6.53 -14.34
CA ASP A 221 -23.20 7.63 -14.20
C ASP A 221 -21.94 7.38 -15.03
N ALA A 222 -21.47 8.41 -15.73
CA ALA A 222 -20.17 8.39 -16.38
C ALA A 222 -19.08 8.68 -15.36
N PHE A 223 -18.14 7.75 -15.18
CA PHE A 223 -17.11 7.86 -14.15
C PHE A 223 -15.70 8.04 -14.69
N ALA A 224 -15.47 7.72 -15.96
CA ALA A 224 -14.20 7.91 -16.66
C ALA A 224 -14.43 8.17 -18.17
N ALA A 225 -13.36 8.50 -18.89
CA ALA A 225 -13.35 8.54 -20.34
C ALA A 225 -11.99 8.19 -20.93
N ALA A 226 -12.01 7.69 -22.17
CA ALA A 226 -10.84 7.43 -23.00
C ALA A 226 -11.08 8.09 -24.39
N ASP A 227 -10.24 9.04 -24.80
CA ASP A 227 -10.43 9.89 -25.99
C ASP A 227 -11.84 10.52 -26.07
N GLY A 228 -12.33 11.02 -24.93
CA GLY A 228 -13.67 11.59 -24.80
C GLY A 228 -14.83 10.59 -24.87
N LYS A 229 -14.56 9.29 -25.11
CA LYS A 229 -15.56 8.23 -25.02
C LYS A 229 -15.79 7.88 -23.56
N ARG A 230 -16.98 8.19 -23.07
CA ARG A 230 -17.38 7.95 -21.68
C ARG A 230 -17.45 6.47 -21.35
N VAL A 231 -16.93 6.13 -20.17
CA VAL A 231 -17.14 4.86 -19.48
C VAL A 231 -18.23 5.08 -18.44
N VAL A 232 -19.27 4.25 -18.48
CA VAL A 232 -20.50 4.40 -17.69
C VAL A 232 -20.64 3.20 -16.76
N ALA A 233 -21.10 3.43 -15.54
CA ALA A 233 -21.34 2.39 -14.57
C ALA A 233 -22.57 1.56 -14.96
N ASP A 234 -22.40 0.24 -15.13
CA ASP A 234 -23.54 -0.67 -15.37
C ASP A 234 -24.33 -0.95 -14.08
N GLU A 235 -23.63 -1.02 -12.95
CA GLU A 235 -24.18 -1.23 -11.60
C GLU A 235 -23.54 -0.25 -10.59
N PRO A 236 -24.16 0.01 -9.43
CA PRO A 236 -23.56 0.87 -8.42
C PRO A 236 -22.31 0.25 -7.80
N PHE A 237 -21.26 1.05 -7.59
CA PHE A 237 -20.00 0.60 -6.99
C PHE A 237 -19.29 1.73 -6.24
N TYR A 238 -18.20 1.41 -5.56
CA TYR A 238 -17.27 2.36 -4.97
C TYR A 238 -15.92 2.26 -5.70
N PRO A 239 -15.39 3.33 -6.31
CA PRO A 239 -14.08 3.30 -6.95
C PRO A 239 -12.96 3.17 -5.92
N VAL A 240 -11.97 2.33 -6.21
CA VAL A 240 -10.76 2.18 -5.42
C VAL A 240 -9.56 2.17 -6.34
N LEU A 241 -8.53 2.96 -6.00
CA LEU A 241 -7.33 3.16 -6.84
C LEU A 241 -7.68 3.63 -8.28
N LEU A 242 -8.86 4.23 -8.47
CA LEU A 242 -9.33 4.72 -9.76
C LEU A 242 -8.61 6.03 -10.10
N SER A 243 -7.84 6.02 -11.19
CA SER A 243 -7.09 7.18 -11.68
C SER A 243 -6.89 7.11 -13.19
N ALA A 244 -6.65 8.27 -13.80
CA ALA A 244 -6.43 8.35 -15.24
C ALA A 244 -5.06 7.78 -15.66
N TYR A 245 -4.02 7.93 -14.82
CA TYR A 245 -2.63 7.62 -15.19
C TYR A 245 -1.85 6.83 -14.12
N GLY A 246 -2.53 6.28 -13.11
CA GLY A 246 -1.88 5.47 -12.07
C GLY A 246 -1.48 4.07 -12.51
N TYR A 247 -2.20 3.48 -13.45
CA TYR A 247 -1.84 2.18 -14.08
C TYR A 247 -1.80 2.31 -15.60
N GLU A 248 -1.03 1.45 -16.26
CA GLU A 248 -0.93 1.40 -17.72
C GLU A 248 -2.23 0.91 -18.35
N ASP A 249 -2.69 -0.29 -17.97
CA ASP A 249 -3.77 -1.01 -18.67
C ASP A 249 -5.16 -0.89 -18.02
N VAL A 250 -5.26 -0.30 -16.83
CA VAL A 250 -6.51 -0.22 -16.07
C VAL A 250 -6.72 1.18 -15.50
N PHE A 251 -7.98 1.56 -15.26
CA PHE A 251 -8.26 2.77 -14.50
C PHE A 251 -8.09 2.52 -12.99
N GLY A 252 -8.42 1.32 -12.53
CA GLY A 252 -8.44 0.95 -11.11
C GLY A 252 -9.45 -0.17 -10.88
N TYR A 253 -10.11 -0.15 -9.73
CA TYR A 253 -10.99 -1.23 -9.29
C TYR A 253 -12.36 -0.72 -8.87
N THR A 254 -13.36 -1.57 -9.04
CA THR A 254 -14.65 -1.42 -8.38
C THR A 254 -14.64 -2.14 -7.03
N ALA A 255 -15.41 -1.65 -6.08
CA ALA A 255 -15.52 -2.27 -4.77
C ALA A 255 -16.95 -2.22 -4.23
N LYS A 256 -17.23 -3.13 -3.29
CA LYS A 256 -18.45 -3.15 -2.47
C LYS A 256 -18.12 -2.74 -1.05
N LYS A 257 -18.84 -1.76 -0.52
CA LYS A 257 -18.75 -1.39 0.90
C LYS A 257 -19.34 -2.53 1.74
N ARG A 258 -18.58 -3.02 2.72
CA ARG A 258 -19.09 -3.97 3.72
C ARG A 258 -20.03 -3.25 4.66
N ASP A 259 -21.15 -3.89 4.96
CA ASP A 259 -22.03 -3.41 6.02
C ASP A 259 -21.27 -3.47 7.34
N SER A 260 -21.33 -2.38 8.11
CA SER A 260 -20.84 -2.39 9.48
C SER A 260 -21.66 -3.41 10.25
N SER A 261 -21.02 -4.48 10.74
CA SER A 261 -21.65 -5.41 11.68
C SER A 261 -22.22 -4.59 12.84
N ALA A 262 -23.55 -4.59 12.98
CA ALA A 262 -24.24 -3.96 14.11
C ALA A 262 -23.94 -4.67 15.44
#